data_AF-A0A068RQ59-F1
#
_entry.id   AF-A0A068RQ59-F1
#
_cell.length_a   1.000
_cell.length_b   1.000
_cell.length_c   1.000
_cell.angle_alpha   90.00
_cell.angle_beta   90.00
_cell.angle_gamma   90.00
#
_symmetry.space_group_name_H-M   'P 1'
#
loop_
_entity.id
_entity.type
_entity.pdbx_description
1 polymer ?
#
loop_
_entity_poly.entity_id
_entity_poly.type
_entity_poly.pdbx_seq_one_letter_code
_entity_poly.pdbx_strand_id
1 'polypeptide(L)'
;MFARHFVRPATTRSVAARAAHRTMAARAGSSFVKYNWQDPLNLDKLLTDEERMVRDAAHDYCQEKLMPRVLEGYRNEHFDRDMMSEMGELGFLGSTIDGYGCAGVSSVSYGLTAREVES
;
A
#
# COMPACT_ATOMS: atom_id res chain seq x y z
N MET A 1 -20.50 22.91 -87.23
CA MET A 1 -21.95 23.17 -87.15
C MET A 1 -22.66 21.85 -86.92
N PHE A 2 -23.22 21.61 -85.73
CA PHE A 2 -24.52 20.95 -85.50
C PHE A 2 -24.76 20.93 -84.00
N ALA A 3 -25.66 21.81 -83.57
CA ALA A 3 -26.15 21.91 -82.22
C ALA A 3 -27.17 20.79 -81.94
N ARG A 4 -27.09 20.16 -80.76
CA ARG A 4 -28.25 19.54 -80.13
C ARG A 4 -28.22 19.84 -78.64
N HIS A 5 -29.12 20.74 -78.26
CA HIS A 5 -29.51 21.00 -76.88
C HIS A 5 -30.17 19.74 -76.32
N PHE A 6 -29.64 19.22 -75.22
CA PHE A 6 -30.34 18.22 -74.41
C PHE A 6 -30.35 18.71 -72.96
N VAL A 7 -31.46 19.36 -72.61
CA VAL A 7 -31.83 19.73 -71.24
C VAL A 7 -32.13 18.44 -70.48
N ARG A 8 -31.37 18.16 -69.42
CA ARG A 8 -31.65 17.05 -68.48
C ARG A 8 -32.37 17.59 -67.25
N PRO A 9 -33.42 16.91 -66.75
CA PRO A 9 -34.21 17.38 -65.63
C PRO A 9 -33.47 17.22 -64.30
N ALA A 10 -33.77 18.15 -63.39
CA ALA A 10 -33.27 18.18 -62.02
C ALA A 10 -33.81 16.98 -61.22
N THR A 11 -32.92 16.06 -60.85
CA THR A 11 -33.23 14.98 -59.90
C THR A 11 -33.00 15.48 -58.48
N THR A 12 -34.09 15.53 -57.72
CA THR A 12 -34.19 15.91 -56.32
C THR A 12 -33.16 15.18 -55.45
N ARG A 13 -32.37 15.96 -54.71
CA ARG A 13 -31.34 15.50 -53.80
C ARG A 13 -32.01 14.84 -52.58
N SER A 14 -32.02 13.52 -52.51
CA SER A 14 -32.42 12.78 -51.30
C SER A 14 -31.37 13.02 -50.21
N VAL A 15 -31.75 13.77 -49.17
CA VAL A 15 -30.96 13.94 -47.95
C VAL A 15 -31.26 12.74 -47.06
N ALA A 16 -30.53 11.64 -47.26
CA ALA A 16 -30.53 10.54 -46.31
C ALA A 16 -29.87 11.03 -45.01
N ALA A 17 -30.67 11.11 -43.95
CA ALA A 17 -30.22 11.50 -42.62
C ALA A 17 -29.08 10.58 -42.15
N ARG A 18 -27.91 11.17 -41.93
CA ARG A 18 -26.78 10.51 -41.26
C ARG A 18 -27.19 10.24 -39.81
N ALA A 19 -27.64 9.02 -39.52
CA ALA A 19 -27.75 8.55 -38.16
C ALA A 19 -26.34 8.40 -37.60
N ALA A 20 -25.84 9.44 -36.93
CA ALA A 20 -24.65 9.35 -36.11
C ALA A 20 -24.95 8.41 -34.94
N HIS A 21 -24.60 7.13 -35.08
CA HIS A 21 -24.43 6.24 -33.94
C HIS A 21 -23.24 6.77 -33.14
N ARG A 22 -23.57 7.65 -32.21
CA ARG A 22 -22.67 8.11 -31.16
C ARG A 22 -22.44 6.90 -30.25
N THR A 23 -21.44 6.09 -30.60
CA THR A 23 -20.96 5.01 -29.74
C THR A 23 -20.51 5.68 -28.47
N MET A 24 -21.32 5.58 -27.41
CA MET A 24 -20.94 5.99 -26.07
C MET A 24 -19.77 5.09 -25.69
N ALA A 25 -18.54 5.64 -25.74
CA ALA A 25 -17.40 5.00 -25.13
C ALA A 25 -17.81 4.68 -23.69
N ALA A 26 -17.87 3.39 -23.36
CA ALA A 26 -18.12 2.94 -22.01
C ALA A 26 -17.14 3.70 -21.11
N ARG A 27 -17.67 4.50 -20.17
CA ARG A 27 -16.82 5.14 -19.17
C ARG A 27 -16.05 4.01 -18.51
N ALA A 28 -14.72 4.01 -18.68
CA ALA A 28 -13.84 3.17 -17.90
C ALA A 28 -14.26 3.35 -16.44
N GLY A 29 -14.79 2.29 -15.83
CA GLY A 29 -15.25 2.35 -14.45
C GLY A 29 -14.09 2.86 -13.60
N SER A 30 -14.33 3.92 -12.83
CA SER A 30 -13.36 4.38 -11.84
C SER A 30 -13.08 3.20 -10.92
N SER A 31 -11.88 2.63 -10.99
CA SER A 31 -11.45 1.59 -10.06
C SER A 31 -11.16 2.27 -8.73
N PHE A 32 -12.15 2.33 -7.86
CA PHE A 32 -11.92 2.70 -6.47
C PHE A 32 -10.99 1.67 -5.83
N VAL A 33 -9.99 2.14 -5.09
CA VAL A 33 -9.09 1.27 -4.32
C VAL A 33 -9.88 0.66 -3.17
N LYS A 34 -9.66 -0.63 -2.87
CA LYS A 34 -10.27 -1.30 -1.73
C LYS A 34 -9.85 -0.59 -0.44
N TYR A 35 -10.82 -0.13 0.34
CA TYR A 35 -10.57 0.51 1.62
C TYR A 35 -10.10 -0.52 2.67
N ASN A 36 -9.00 -0.21 3.38
CA ASN A 36 -8.51 -0.97 4.52
C ASN A 36 -8.82 -0.21 5.81
N TRP A 37 -9.63 -0.79 6.70
CA TRP A 37 -9.97 -0.13 7.96
C TRP A 37 -8.85 -0.19 9.00
N GLN A 38 -7.92 -1.14 8.89
CA GLN A 38 -6.75 -1.27 9.77
C GLN A 38 -5.63 -0.30 9.38
N ASP A 39 -5.62 0.15 8.13
CA ASP A 39 -4.71 1.17 7.62
C ASP A 39 -5.44 2.13 6.66
N PRO A 40 -6.31 3.02 7.19
CA PRO A 40 -7.15 3.91 6.39
C PRO A 40 -6.36 4.85 5.47
N LEU A 41 -5.13 5.20 5.86
CA LEU A 41 -4.27 6.14 5.15
C LEU A 41 -3.10 5.45 4.42
N ASN A 42 -3.07 4.12 4.43
CA ASN A 42 -2.09 3.32 3.72
C ASN A 42 -0.64 3.65 4.13
N LEU A 43 -0.41 3.74 5.45
CA LEU A 43 0.91 3.91 6.06
C LEU A 43 1.91 2.92 5.48
N ASP A 44 1.50 1.66 5.24
CA ASP A 44 2.38 0.63 4.70
C ASP A 44 3.07 1.05 3.38
N LYS A 45 2.38 1.81 2.52
CA LYS A 45 2.94 2.32 1.27
C LYS A 45 3.92 3.48 1.42
N LEU A 46 3.92 4.14 2.58
CA LEU A 46 4.83 5.24 2.89
C LEU A 46 6.15 4.74 3.48
N LEU A 47 6.20 3.48 3.92
CA LEU A 47 7.39 2.85 4.44
C LEU A 47 8.34 2.42 3.32
N THR A 48 9.62 2.45 3.62
CA THR A 48 10.64 1.77 2.80
C THR A 48 10.55 0.26 2.95
N ASP A 49 11.19 -0.50 2.06
CA ASP A 49 11.25 -1.97 2.18
C ASP A 49 11.95 -2.40 3.47
N GLU A 50 13.01 -1.70 3.85
CA GLU A 50 13.76 -1.95 5.08
C GLU A 50 12.90 -1.70 6.33
N GLU A 51 12.16 -0.59 6.38
CA GLU A 51 11.24 -0.29 7.48
C GLU A 51 10.14 -1.33 7.62
N ARG A 52 9.59 -1.84 6.50
CA ARG A 52 8.63 -2.95 6.51
C ARG A 52 9.27 -4.22 7.05
N MET A 53 10.48 -4.55 6.60
CA MET A 53 11.21 -5.74 7.08
C MET A 53 11.48 -5.66 8.58
N VAL A 54 11.91 -4.50 9.10
CA VAL A 54 12.13 -4.31 10.54
C VAL A 54 10.83 -4.46 11.32
N ARG A 55 9.73 -3.84 10.85
CA ARG A 55 8.41 -4.00 11.47
C ARG A 55 7.99 -5.47 11.51
N ASP A 56 8.07 -6.18 10.38
CA ASP A 56 7.60 -7.56 10.29
C ASP A 56 8.44 -8.49 11.20
N ALA A 57 9.76 -8.29 11.27
CA ALA A 57 10.63 -9.01 12.20
C ALA A 57 10.30 -8.72 13.67
N ALA A 58 9.99 -7.45 14.01
CA ALA A 58 9.57 -7.07 15.35
C ALA A 58 8.22 -7.70 15.71
N HIS A 59 7.26 -7.69 14.77
CA HIS A 59 5.95 -8.30 14.92
C HIS A 59 6.08 -9.79 15.22
N ASP A 60 6.83 -10.54 14.40
CA ASP A 60 7.01 -11.99 14.55
C ASP A 60 7.62 -12.32 15.92
N TYR A 61 8.67 -11.60 16.34
CA TYR A 61 9.26 -11.77 17.67
C TYR A 61 8.24 -11.50 18.79
N CYS A 62 7.47 -10.43 18.69
CA CYS A 62 6.48 -10.07 19.71
C CYS A 62 5.38 -11.13 19.83
N GLN A 63 4.84 -11.59 18.71
CA GLN A 63 3.77 -12.59 18.70
C GLN A 63 4.26 -13.99 19.15
N GLU A 64 5.46 -14.39 18.72
CA GLU A 64 5.98 -15.72 19.03
C GLU A 64 6.64 -15.83 20.42
N LYS A 65 7.31 -14.77 20.88
CA LYS A 65 8.14 -14.80 22.10
C LYS A 65 7.55 -14.00 23.25
N LEU A 66 7.03 -12.80 23.00
CA LEU A 66 6.56 -11.92 24.08
C LEU A 66 5.12 -12.24 24.50
N MET A 67 4.22 -12.41 23.53
CA MET A 67 2.80 -12.63 23.77
C MET A 67 2.50 -13.83 24.68
N PRO A 68 3.21 -14.98 24.59
CA PRO A 68 2.99 -16.09 25.51
C PRO A 68 3.45 -15.80 26.95
N ARG A 69 4.41 -14.89 27.15
CA ARG A 69 5.02 -14.59 28.47
C ARG A 69 4.24 -13.53 29.25
N VAL A 70 3.53 -12.63 28.57
CA VAL A 70 2.94 -11.41 29.18
C VAL A 70 1.95 -11.71 30.30
N LEU A 71 1.11 -12.75 30.16
CA LEU A 71 0.03 -13.02 31.11
C LEU A 71 0.56 -13.40 32.50
N GLU A 72 1.48 -14.37 32.54
CA GLU A 72 2.09 -14.82 33.80
C GLU A 72 3.14 -13.82 34.31
N GLY A 73 3.88 -13.17 33.41
CA GLY A 73 4.82 -12.11 33.78
C GLY A 73 4.14 -10.95 34.48
N TYR A 74 3.02 -10.46 33.92
CA TYR A 74 2.23 -9.39 34.53
C TYR A 74 1.60 -9.84 35.85
N ARG A 75 0.98 -11.02 35.90
CA ARG A 75 0.29 -11.53 37.09
C ARG A 75 1.22 -11.69 38.29
N ASN A 76 2.46 -12.12 38.04
CA ASN A 76 3.42 -12.43 39.10
C ASN A 76 4.50 -11.35 39.27
N GLU A 77 4.32 -10.18 38.64
CA GLU A 77 5.29 -9.07 38.66
C GLU A 77 6.72 -9.51 38.30
N HIS A 78 6.83 -10.46 37.37
CA HIS A 78 8.09 -11.09 36.98
C HIS A 78 8.57 -10.56 35.63
N PHE A 79 9.78 -10.02 35.62
CA PHE A 79 10.46 -9.59 34.41
C PHE A 79 11.49 -10.65 33.98
N ASP A 80 11.24 -11.28 32.84
CA ASP A 80 12.15 -12.22 32.20
C ASP A 80 13.31 -11.46 31.53
N ARG A 81 14.53 -11.66 32.06
CA ARG A 81 15.72 -10.95 31.57
C ARG A 81 16.21 -11.45 30.22
N ASP A 82 15.89 -12.68 29.84
CA ASP A 82 16.33 -13.27 28.57
C ASP A 82 15.73 -12.51 27.38
N MET A 83 14.56 -11.89 27.59
CA MET A 83 13.93 -10.98 26.63
C MET A 83 14.87 -9.87 26.14
N MET A 84 15.68 -9.29 27.03
CA MET A 84 16.62 -8.22 26.65
C MET A 84 17.78 -8.76 25.81
N SER A 85 18.22 -9.98 26.09
CA SER A 85 19.23 -10.65 25.27
C SER A 85 18.69 -10.98 23.88
N GLU A 86 17.48 -11.55 23.81
CA GLU A 86 16.79 -11.85 22.54
C GLU A 86 16.60 -10.57 21.69
N MET A 87 16.11 -9.48 22.29
CA MET A 87 15.96 -8.19 21.59
C MET A 87 17.30 -7.58 21.14
N GLY A 88 18.37 -7.80 21.90
CA GLY A 88 19.72 -7.38 21.54
C GLY A 88 20.26 -8.14 20.33
N GLU A 89 20.06 -9.46 20.28
CA GLU A 89 20.47 -10.32 19.16
C GLU A 89 19.75 -9.95 17.86
N LEU A 90 18.50 -9.51 17.95
CA LEU A 90 17.71 -9.02 16.81
C LEU A 90 18.05 -7.57 16.40
N GLY A 91 18.89 -6.87 17.16
CA GLY A 91 19.29 -5.49 16.87
C GLY A 91 18.23 -4.44 17.21
N PHE A 92 17.26 -4.76 18.07
CA PHE A 92 16.20 -3.83 18.49
C PHE A 92 16.65 -2.85 19.59
N LEU A 93 17.76 -3.13 20.26
CA LEU A 93 18.30 -2.26 21.32
C LEU A 93 19.31 -1.25 20.76
N GLY A 94 19.10 0.03 21.04
CA GLY A 94 19.94 1.11 20.51
C GLY A 94 19.92 1.17 18.99
N SER A 95 18.80 0.79 18.37
CA SER A 95 18.74 0.46 16.94
C SER A 95 19.12 1.62 16.02
N THR A 96 18.96 2.87 16.45
CA THR A 96 19.33 4.08 15.66
C THR A 96 20.80 4.49 15.78
N ILE A 97 21.59 3.81 16.62
CA ILE A 97 23.01 4.12 16.81
C ILE A 97 23.80 3.49 15.66
N ASP A 98 24.65 4.30 15.03
CA ASP A 98 25.62 3.83 14.05
C ASP A 98 26.93 3.38 14.75
N GLY A 99 27.45 2.22 14.36
CA GLY A 99 28.60 1.58 14.98
C GLY A 99 28.27 0.80 16.27
N TYR A 100 29.30 0.43 17.04
CA TYR A 100 29.19 -0.28 18.33
C TYR A 100 28.47 -1.64 18.33
N GLY A 101 28.22 -2.22 17.14
CA GLY A 101 27.42 -3.44 17.00
C GLY A 101 25.91 -3.19 17.00
N CYS A 102 25.47 -1.94 16.93
CA CYS A 102 24.07 -1.56 16.77
C CYS A 102 23.64 -1.59 15.29
N ALA A 103 22.33 -1.65 15.05
CA ALA A 103 21.78 -1.86 13.71
C ALA A 103 21.87 -0.63 12.78
N GLY A 104 21.97 0.59 13.32
CA GLY A 104 22.03 1.83 12.52
C GLY A 104 20.77 2.13 11.69
N VAL A 105 19.59 1.70 12.15
CA VAL A 105 18.32 1.87 11.41
C VAL A 105 17.72 3.26 11.56
N SER A 106 16.76 3.59 10.69
CA SER A 106 16.05 4.87 10.72
C SER A 106 15.22 5.06 12.01
N SER A 107 14.96 6.31 12.38
CA SER A 107 14.04 6.61 13.50
C SER A 107 12.62 6.11 13.26
N VAL A 108 12.22 5.93 11.99
CA VAL A 108 10.93 5.33 11.63
C VAL A 108 10.94 3.85 11.97
N SER A 109 11.99 3.11 11.59
CA SER A 109 12.17 1.70 11.99
C SER A 109 12.17 1.52 13.51
N TYR A 110 12.80 2.43 14.25
CA TYR A 110 12.71 2.45 15.72
C TYR A 110 11.27 2.62 16.22
N GLY A 111 10.53 3.59 15.66
CA GLY A 111 9.12 3.81 16.00
C GLY A 111 8.22 2.62 15.65
N LEU A 112 8.47 1.95 14.53
CA LEU A 112 7.76 0.73 14.14
C LEU A 112 8.06 -0.42 15.10
N THR A 113 9.31 -0.61 15.50
CA THR A 113 9.71 -1.63 16.49
C THR A 113 8.99 -1.38 17.82
N ALA A 114 9.01 -0.14 18.31
CA ALA A 114 8.31 0.22 19.55
C ALA A 114 6.80 -0.03 19.45
N ARG A 115 6.18 0.31 18.31
CA ARG A 115 4.77 0.05 18.06
C ARG A 115 4.43 -1.44 18.13
N GLU A 116 5.23 -2.32 17.53
CA GLU A 116 4.96 -3.76 17.56
C GLU A 116 5.11 -4.33 18.99
N VAL A 117 6.07 -3.85 19.76
CA VAL A 117 6.26 -4.25 21.17
C VAL A 117 5.08 -3.86 22.06
N GLU A 118 4.41 -2.75 21.78
CA GLU A 118 3.26 -2.25 22.55
C GLU A 118 1.88 -2.68 21.98
N SER A 119 1.85 -3.52 20.93
CA SER A 119 0.63 -3.86 20.18
C SER A 119 -0.27 -4.94 20.78
#